data_AF-A0A662KI36-F1
#
_entry.id   AF-A0A662KI36-F1
#
_cell.length_a   1.000
_cell.length_b   1.000
_cell.length_c   1.000
_cell.angle_alpha   90.00
_cell.angle_beta   90.00
_cell.angle_gamma   90.00
#
_symmetry.space_group_name_H-M   'P 1'
#
loop_
_entity.id
_entity.type
_entity.pdbx_description
1 polymer ?
#
loop_
_entity_poly.entity_id
_entity_poly.type
_entity_poly.pdbx_seq_one_letter_code
_entity_poly.pdbx_strand_id
1 'polypeptide(L)' 'MHCVGGGPVEVLLVPVGGTYTVDADGAARVVSSLRPKVAIPMHFKTDKCDLPI' A
#
# COMPACT_ATOMS: atom_id res chain seq x y z
N MET A 1 25.93 -0.42 13.91
CA MET A 1 24.46 -0.51 13.80
C MET A 1 24.13 -0.58 12.31
N HIS A 2 24.16 -1.77 11.70
CA HIS A 2 23.70 -1.97 10.32
C HIS A 2 22.31 -2.57 10.41
N CYS A 3 21.28 -1.73 10.36
CA CYS A 3 19.96 -2.20 9.99
C CYS A 3 20.06 -2.65 8.54
N VAL A 4 19.97 -3.95 8.27
CA VAL A 4 19.78 -4.46 6.91
C VAL A 4 18.39 -4.01 6.50
N GLY A 5 18.30 -2.80 5.94
CA GLY A 5 17.10 -2.35 5.25
C GLY A 5 16.81 -3.38 4.18
N GLY A 6 15.59 -3.93 4.18
CA GLY A 6 15.13 -4.84 3.15
C GLY A 6 15.51 -4.27 1.78
N GLY A 7 16.03 -5.13 0.91
CA GLY A 7 16.46 -4.73 -0.42
C GLY A 7 15.35 -4.01 -1.20
N PRO A 8 15.68 -3.47 -2.39
CA PRO A 8 14.73 -2.71 -3.20
C PRO A 8 13.40 -3.48 -3.36
N VAL A 9 12.29 -2.80 -3.06
CA VAL A 9 10.95 -3.36 -3.19
C VAL A 9 10.59 -3.34 -4.68
N GLU A 10 10.41 -4.50 -5.28
CA GLU A 10 10.06 -4.56 -6.70
C GLU A 10 8.54 -4.45 -6.90
N VAL A 11 7.78 -5.18 -6.07
CA VAL A 11 6.32 -5.19 -6.08
C VAL A 11 5.82 -4.85 -4.69
N LEU A 12 4.94 -3.87 -4.60
CA LEU A 12 4.29 -3.44 -3.36
C LEU A 12 2.79 -3.72 -3.45
N LEU A 13 2.26 -4.48 -2.50
CA LEU A 13 0.82 -4.56 -2.26
C LEU A 13 0.47 -3.51 -1.20
N VAL A 14 -0.40 -2.55 -1.53
CA VAL A 14 -0.71 -1.43 -0.66
C VAL A 14 -2.21 -1.35 -0.40
N PRO A 15 -2.67 -1.43 0.86
CA PRO A 15 -4.09 -1.25 1.15
C PRO A 15 -4.48 0.23 0.96
N VAL A 16 -5.70 0.48 0.50
CA VAL A 16 -6.22 1.81 0.17
C VAL A 16 -7.68 1.99 0.66
N GLY A 17 -8.00 1.40 1.81
CA GLY A 17 -9.36 1.36 2.36
C GLY A 17 -9.75 2.62 3.12
N GLY A 18 -8.85 3.22 3.90
CA GLY A 18 -9.11 4.47 4.63
C GLY A 18 -9.71 4.32 6.03
N THR A 19 -10.65 3.39 6.29
CA THR A 19 -11.21 3.22 7.66
C THR A 19 -10.27 2.46 8.59
N TYR A 20 -9.83 1.26 8.18
CA TYR A 20 -8.96 0.38 8.98
C TYR A 20 -7.55 0.25 8.39
N THR A 21 -7.31 0.89 7.25
CA THR A 21 -6.04 0.88 6.53
C THR A 21 -5.72 2.30 6.06
N VAL A 22 -4.56 2.51 5.44
CA VAL A 22 -4.24 3.83 4.89
C VAL A 22 -5.25 4.21 3.80
N ASP A 23 -5.54 5.50 3.73
CA ASP A 23 -6.31 6.10 2.64
C ASP A 23 -5.43 6.26 1.39
N ALA A 24 -6.01 6.82 0.32
CA ALA A 24 -5.30 7.01 -0.95
C ALA A 24 -4.05 7.91 -0.80
N ASP A 25 -4.13 8.98 0.01
CA ASP A 25 -3.00 9.90 0.23
C ASP A 25 -1.90 9.23 1.05
N GLY A 26 -2.25 8.47 2.09
CA GLY A 26 -1.34 7.66 2.87
C GLY A 26 -0.64 6.60 2.01
N ALA A 27 -1.39 5.90 1.17
CA ALA A 27 -0.84 4.93 0.22
C ALA A 27 0.13 5.58 -0.77
N ALA A 28 -0.20 6.75 -1.31
CA ALA A 28 0.68 7.49 -2.23
C ALA A 28 2.01 7.88 -1.55
N ARG A 29 1.97 8.29 -0.27
CA ARG A 29 3.19 8.56 0.51
C ARG A 29 4.03 7.30 0.71
N VAL A 30 3.42 6.15 0.97
CA VAL A 30 4.12 4.87 1.11
C VAL A 30 4.79 4.45 -0.20
N VAL A 31 4.06 4.51 -1.32
CA VAL A 31 4.59 4.24 -2.67
C VAL A 31 5.76 5.17 -2.98
N SER A 32 5.63 6.47 -2.68
CA SER A 32 6.71 7.44 -2.88
C SER A 32 7.95 7.15 -2.01
N SER A 33 7.75 6.64 -0.80
CA SER A 33 8.84 6.38 0.15
C SER A 33 9.63 5.12 -0.21
N LEU A 34 8.92 4.07 -0.65
CA LEU A 34 9.51 2.77 -1.00
C LEU A 34 9.96 2.68 -2.46
N ARG A 35 9.45 3.57 -3.33
CA ARG A 35 9.73 3.62 -4.77
C ARG A 35 9.70 2.24 -5.45
N PRO A 36 8.60 1.47 -5.30
CA PRO A 36 8.50 0.18 -5.95
C PRO A 36 8.41 0.33 -7.46
N LYS A 37 8.78 -0.72 -8.20
CA LYS A 37 8.57 -0.75 -9.66
C LYS A 37 7.09 -0.91 -10.01
N VAL A 38 6.36 -1.70 -9.21
CA VAL A 38 4.91 -1.94 -9.37
C VAL A 38 4.23 -1.81 -8.02
N ALA A 39 3.12 -1.05 -7.98
CA ALA A 39 2.24 -0.97 -6.82
C ALA A 39 0.85 -1.52 -7.17
N ILE A 40 0.35 -2.45 -6.36
CA ILE A 40 -0.96 -3.08 -6.51
C ILE A 40 -1.83 -2.63 -5.34
N PRO A 41 -2.86 -1.79 -5.57
CA PRO A 41 -3.79 -1.42 -4.53
C PRO A 41 -4.65 -2.62 -4.09
N MET A 42 -4.95 -2.70 -2.80
CA MET A 42 -5.83 -3.71 -2.21
C MET A 42 -6.72 -3.12 -1.11
N HIS A 43 -7.64 -3.91 -0.55
CA HIS A 43 -8.54 -3.48 0.53
C HIS A 43 -9.32 -2.18 0.24
N PHE A 44 -9.80 -2.00 -0.99
CA PHE A 44 -10.72 -0.91 -1.37
C PHE A 44 -12.07 -1.47 -1.86
N LYS A 45 -13.05 -0.58 -2.02
CA LYS A 45 -14.43 -0.98 -2.33
C LYS A 45 -14.54 -1.42 -3.78
N THR A 46 -15.18 -2.56 -3.99
CA THR A 46 -15.47 -3.09 -5.33
C THR A 46 -16.91 -3.56 -5.37
N ASP A 47 -17.49 -3.72 -6.57
CA ASP A 47 -18.85 -4.25 -6.76
C ASP A 47 -19.03 -5.67 -6.18
N LYS A 48 -17.94 -6.39 -5.92
CA LYS A 48 -17.92 -7.77 -5.44
C LYS A 48 -17.66 -7.90 -3.94
N CYS A 49 -17.10 -6.88 -3.30
CA CYS A 49 -16.75 -6.89 -1.87
C CYS A 49 -17.13 -5.55 -1.21
N ASP A 50 -18.12 -5.61 -0.34
CA ASP A 50 -18.65 -4.49 0.45
C ASP A 50 -18.22 -4.63 1.92
N LEU A 51 -16.91 -4.60 2.16
CA LEU A 51 -16.38 -4.52 3.52
C LEU A 51 -16.60 -3.10 4.07
N PRO A 52 -16.70 -2.93 5.40
CA PRO A 52 -16.67 -1.60 6.00
C PRO A 52 -15.25 -1.04 5.89
N ILE A 53 -14.95 -0.34 4.81
CA ILE A 53 -13.66 0.28 4.50
C ILE A 53 -13.84 1.73 4.15
#